data_AF-A0A183DD78-F1
#
_entry.id   AF-A0A183DD78-F1
#
_cell.length_a   1.000
_cell.length_b   1.000
_cell.length_c   1.000
_cell.angle_alpha   90.00
_cell.angle_beta   90.00
_cell.angle_gamma   90.00
#
_symmetry.space_group_name_H-M   'P 1'
#
loop_
_entity.id
_entity.type
_entity.pdbx_description
1 polymer ?
#
loop_
_entity_poly.entity_id
_entity_poly.type
_entity_poly.pdbx_seq_one_letter_code
_entity_poly.pdbx_strand_id
1 'polypeptide(L)'
;MNFKGRVACEISAADELVLTEMMFGGVFTELDASQMAALLSCFVFEEKASATNLGDELGGCLRAMQGYARHIAVLSKESKLEIDEDQYVESFKPHLMDVIHTWCCGSSFAEILQKTDVFEGRISVTDCSFMLVIGCGLSITYKTI
;
A
#
# COMPACT_ATOMS: atom_id res chain seq x y z
N MET A 1 -9.47 21.41 -7.49
CA MET A 1 -9.64 20.33 -6.51
C MET A 1 -8.27 20.05 -5.88
N ASN A 2 -8.12 20.31 -4.58
CA ASN A 2 -6.83 20.16 -3.88
C ASN A 2 -6.43 18.69 -3.80
N PHE A 3 -5.12 18.41 -3.82
CA PHE A 3 -4.53 17.04 -3.80
C PHE A 3 -5.09 16.16 -2.68
N LYS A 4 -5.35 16.73 -1.49
CA LYS A 4 -6.02 16.07 -0.36
C LYS A 4 -7.41 15.50 -0.69
N GLY A 5 -8.16 16.15 -1.58
CA GLY A 5 -9.48 15.68 -2.01
C GLY A 5 -9.44 14.57 -3.06
N ARG A 6 -8.30 14.34 -3.72
CA ARG A 6 -8.11 13.17 -4.58
C ARG A 6 -7.73 11.94 -3.76
N VAL A 7 -6.79 12.09 -2.82
CA VAL A 7 -6.36 10.97 -1.94
C VAL A 7 -7.51 10.38 -1.13
N ALA A 8 -8.47 11.21 -0.67
CA ALA A 8 -9.65 10.73 0.05
C ALA A 8 -10.71 10.04 -0.85
N CYS A 9 -10.63 10.19 -2.18
CA CYS A 9 -11.53 9.52 -3.13
C CYS A 9 -10.99 8.21 -3.68
N GLU A 10 -9.69 7.93 -3.54
CA GLU A 10 -9.06 6.68 -4.01
C GLU A 10 -9.16 5.53 -2.98
N ILE A 11 -9.57 5.81 -1.73
CA ILE A 11 -9.82 4.79 -0.72
C ILE A 11 -11.32 4.47 -0.74
N SER A 12 -11.68 3.28 -1.21
CA SER A 12 -13.07 2.82 -1.15
C SER A 12 -13.46 2.54 0.30
N ALA A 13 -14.76 2.57 0.62
CA ALA A 13 -15.25 2.19 1.94
C ALA A 13 -14.85 0.76 2.34
N ALA A 14 -14.65 -0.12 1.35
CA ALA A 14 -14.18 -1.48 1.57
C ALA A 14 -12.71 -1.51 2.02
N ASP A 15 -11.87 -0.65 1.46
CA ASP A 15 -10.46 -0.50 1.82
C ASP A 15 -10.30 0.04 3.24
N GLU A 16 -11.17 0.97 3.63
CA GLU A 16 -11.25 1.51 5.00
C GLU A 16 -11.58 0.42 6.03
N LEU A 17 -12.47 -0.52 5.70
CA LEU A 17 -12.79 -1.66 6.56
C LEU A 17 -11.58 -2.58 6.75
N VAL A 18 -10.82 -2.85 5.69
CA VAL A 18 -9.61 -3.70 5.76
C VAL A 18 -8.57 -3.04 6.66
N LEU A 19 -8.31 -1.75 6.47
CA LEU A 19 -7.38 -1.00 7.32
C LEU A 19 -7.80 -1.00 8.79
N THR A 20 -9.10 -0.82 9.05
CA THR A 20 -9.66 -0.80 10.40
C THR A 20 -9.54 -2.16 11.10
N GLU A 21 -9.89 -3.25 10.41
CA GLU A 21 -9.75 -4.60 10.95
C GLU A 21 -8.29 -5.00 11.17
N MET A 22 -7.38 -4.60 10.27
CA MET A 22 -5.94 -4.80 10.48
C MET A 22 -5.42 -4.03 11.71
N MET A 23 -5.95 -2.82 11.95
CA MET A 23 -5.62 -2.02 13.13
C MET A 23 -6.09 -2.68 14.42
N PHE A 24 -7.34 -3.15 14.47
CA PHE A 24 -7.86 -3.88 15.64
C PHE A 24 -7.24 -5.26 15.82
N GLY A 25 -6.85 -5.90 14.72
CA GLY A 25 -6.13 -7.17 14.70
C GLY A 25 -4.66 -7.06 15.12
N GLY A 26 -4.15 -5.84 15.33
CA GLY A 26 -2.79 -5.61 15.82
C GLY A 26 -1.70 -5.72 14.76
N VAL A 27 -2.05 -5.87 13.47
CA VAL A 27 -1.06 -6.05 12.38
C VAL A 27 -0.03 -4.91 12.38
N PHE A 28 -0.49 -3.67 12.46
CA PHE A 28 0.39 -2.49 12.44
C PHE A 28 1.31 -2.37 13.66
N THR A 29 1.08 -3.13 14.74
CA THR A 29 1.94 -3.12 15.93
C THR A 29 3.19 -3.98 15.76
N GLU A 30 3.15 -4.91 14.80
CA GLU A 30 4.26 -5.82 14.48
C GLU A 30 5.11 -5.31 13.31
N LEU A 31 4.69 -4.23 12.65
CA LEU A 31 5.37 -3.65 11.49
C LEU A 31 6.19 -2.42 11.85
N ASP A 32 7.36 -2.30 11.26
CA ASP A 32 8.08 -1.02 11.26
C ASP A 32 7.47 -0.01 10.26
N ALA A 33 7.94 1.24 10.30
CA ALA A 33 7.42 2.30 9.45
C ALA A 33 7.63 2.03 7.95
N SER A 34 8.73 1.37 7.57
CA SER A 34 9.05 1.04 6.18
C SER A 34 8.16 -0.08 5.66
N GLN A 35 7.94 -1.12 6.48
CA GLN A 35 7.04 -2.23 6.19
C GLN A 35 5.59 -1.76 6.12
N MET A 36 5.19 -0.85 7.02
CA MET A 36 3.86 -0.25 6.99
C MET A 36 3.64 0.58 5.73
N ALA A 37 4.59 1.45 5.36
CA ALA A 37 4.51 2.23 4.12
C ALA A 37 4.43 1.32 2.88
N ALA A 38 5.26 0.28 2.84
CA ALA A 38 5.23 -0.72 1.77
C ALA A 38 3.88 -1.41 1.69
N LEU A 39 3.33 -1.90 2.81
CA LEU A 39 2.03 -2.58 2.83
C LEU A 39 0.89 -1.67 2.38
N LEU A 40 0.88 -0.43 2.88
CA LEU A 40 -0.15 0.54 2.51
C LEU A 40 -0.10 0.92 1.02
N SER A 41 1.06 0.78 0.35
CA SER A 41 1.18 0.96 -1.11
C SER A 41 0.22 0.09 -1.92
N CYS A 42 -0.19 -1.06 -1.38
CA CYS A 42 -1.14 -1.96 -2.03
C CYS A 42 -2.54 -1.37 -2.17
N PHE A 43 -2.91 -0.40 -1.32
CA PHE A 43 -4.26 0.20 -1.29
C PHE A 43 -4.44 1.33 -2.29
N VAL A 44 -3.33 1.94 -2.74
CA VAL A 44 -3.39 3.13 -3.61
C VAL A 44 -2.80 2.89 -5.01
N PHE A 45 -2.11 1.76 -5.19
CA PHE A 45 -1.52 1.41 -6.47
C PHE A 45 -2.54 0.63 -7.31
N GLU A 46 -3.02 1.24 -8.39
CA GLU A 46 -4.04 0.64 -9.26
C GLU A 46 -3.50 0.12 -10.59
N GLU A 47 -2.25 0.47 -10.94
CA GLU A 47 -1.70 0.12 -12.24
C GLU A 47 -1.29 -1.36 -12.31
N LYS A 48 -1.30 -1.90 -13.54
CA LYS A 48 -0.68 -3.19 -13.81
C LYS A 48 0.82 -2.96 -13.92
N ALA A 49 1.58 -3.66 -13.10
CA ALA A 49 3.04 -3.68 -13.18
C ALA A 49 3.53 -5.12 -13.23
N SER A 50 4.80 -5.28 -13.56
CA SER A 50 5.46 -6.59 -13.57
C SER A 50 5.46 -7.19 -12.16
N ALA A 51 5.26 -8.51 -12.05
CA ALA A 51 5.22 -9.20 -10.77
C ALA A 51 6.53 -8.97 -9.98
N THR A 52 6.40 -8.53 -8.74
CA THR A 52 7.54 -8.24 -7.85
C THR A 52 7.82 -9.45 -6.96
N ASN A 53 9.09 -9.87 -6.91
CA ASN A 53 9.53 -10.88 -5.94
C ASN A 53 9.75 -10.20 -4.58
N LEU A 54 8.78 -10.35 -3.68
CA LEU A 54 8.91 -9.86 -2.32
C LEU A 54 9.78 -10.80 -1.48
N GLY A 55 10.64 -10.24 -0.64
CA GLY A 55 11.32 -11.00 0.41
C GLY A 55 10.32 -11.57 1.42
N ASP A 56 10.76 -12.56 2.21
CA ASP A 56 9.88 -13.33 3.11
C ASP A 56 9.09 -12.44 4.10
N GLU A 57 9.71 -11.37 4.61
CA GLU A 57 9.09 -10.42 5.55
C GLU A 57 7.95 -9.63 4.90
N LEU A 58 8.21 -8.95 3.76
CA LEU A 58 7.19 -8.20 3.02
C LEU A 58 6.11 -9.12 2.46
N GLY A 59 6.48 -10.33 2.03
CA GLY A 59 5.52 -11.37 1.64
C GLY A 59 4.63 -11.81 2.80
N GLY A 60 5.16 -11.85 4.03
CA GLY A 60 4.38 -12.07 5.25
C GLY A 60 3.34 -10.98 5.49
N CYS A 61 3.76 -9.72 5.37
CA CYS A 61 2.88 -8.56 5.51
C CYS A 61 1.73 -8.59 4.49
N LEU A 62 2.06 -8.87 3.23
CA LEU A 62 1.08 -8.99 2.15
C LEU A 62 0.06 -10.10 2.43
N ARG A 63 0.52 -11.29 2.82
CA ARG A 63 -0.36 -12.43 3.15
C ARG A 63 -1.29 -12.12 4.30
N ALA A 64 -0.81 -11.43 5.34
CA ALA A 64 -1.64 -11.00 6.46
C ALA A 64 -2.78 -10.10 5.99
N MET A 65 -2.47 -9.02 5.27
CA MET A 65 -3.47 -8.11 4.71
C MET A 65 -4.47 -8.83 3.80
N GLN A 66 -4.00 -9.69 2.89
CA GLN A 66 -4.88 -10.48 2.00
C GLN A 66 -5.80 -11.42 2.78
N GLY A 67 -5.38 -11.90 3.96
CA GLY A 67 -6.22 -12.65 4.88
C GLY A 67 -7.40 -11.83 5.40
N TYR A 68 -7.15 -10.59 5.85
CA TYR A 68 -8.20 -9.65 6.28
C TYR A 68 -9.12 -9.25 5.13
N ALA A 69 -8.56 -8.94 3.95
CA ALA A 69 -9.34 -8.62 2.76
C ALA A 69 -10.30 -9.76 2.38
N ARG A 70 -9.82 -11.01 2.40
CA ARG A 70 -10.67 -12.19 2.15
C ARG A 70 -11.75 -12.35 3.20
N HIS A 71 -11.41 -12.17 4.47
CA HIS A 71 -12.38 -12.25 5.56
C HIS A 71 -13.53 -11.22 5.38
N ILE A 72 -13.18 -9.98 5.07
CA ILE A 72 -14.15 -8.91 4.82
C ILE A 72 -15.00 -9.19 3.57
N ALA A 73 -14.41 -9.74 2.51
CA ALA A 73 -15.16 -10.13 1.32
C ALA A 73 -16.22 -11.20 1.63
N VAL A 74 -15.88 -12.21 2.44
CA VAL A 74 -16.81 -13.23 2.91
C VAL A 74 -17.96 -12.60 3.72
N LEU A 75 -17.65 -11.74 4.70
CA LEU A 75 -18.67 -11.06 5.51
C LEU A 75 -19.58 -10.15 4.67
N SER A 76 -19.02 -9.51 3.65
CA SER A 76 -19.76 -8.65 2.72
C SER A 76 -20.76 -9.48 1.90
N LYS A 77 -20.34 -10.66 1.45
CA LYS A 77 -21.19 -11.62 0.72
C LYS A 77 -22.32 -12.16 1.60
N GLU A 78 -22.03 -12.50 2.85
CA GLU A 78 -23.05 -12.89 3.85
C GLU A 78 -24.07 -11.77 4.09
N SER A 79 -23.63 -10.53 3.97
CA SER A 79 -24.46 -9.32 4.07
C SER A 79 -25.23 -8.99 2.77
N LYS A 80 -25.22 -9.90 1.78
CA LYS A 80 -25.88 -9.78 0.46
C LYS A 80 -25.30 -8.69 -0.44
N LEU A 81 -24.04 -8.33 -0.25
CA LEU A 81 -23.30 -7.53 -1.23
C LEU A 81 -22.74 -8.45 -2.32
N GLU A 82 -22.87 -8.03 -3.57
CA GLU A 82 -22.28 -8.75 -4.72
C GLU A 82 -20.80 -8.39 -4.84
N ILE A 83 -19.96 -9.11 -4.09
CA ILE A 83 -18.49 -8.98 -4.13
C ILE A 83 -17.90 -10.33 -4.55
N ASP A 84 -16.98 -10.28 -5.51
CA ASP A 84 -16.12 -11.40 -5.84
C ASP A 84 -14.87 -11.37 -4.94
N GLU A 85 -14.67 -12.45 -4.18
CA GLU A 85 -13.63 -12.52 -3.14
C GLU A 85 -12.22 -12.45 -3.75
N ASP A 86 -12.00 -13.15 -4.85
CA ASP A 86 -10.69 -13.19 -5.51
C ASP A 86 -10.38 -11.85 -6.17
N GLN A 87 -11.35 -11.27 -6.88
CA GLN A 87 -11.21 -9.94 -7.47
C GLN A 87 -10.94 -8.86 -6.41
N TYR A 88 -11.59 -8.96 -5.25
CA TYR A 88 -11.39 -8.02 -4.15
C TYR A 88 -10.00 -8.17 -3.53
N VAL A 89 -9.52 -9.40 -3.28
CA VAL A 89 -8.16 -9.60 -2.78
C VAL A 89 -7.10 -9.18 -3.82
N GLU A 90 -7.37 -9.41 -5.10
CA GLU A 90 -6.51 -9.00 -6.20
C GLU A 90 -6.52 -7.49 -6.44
N SER A 91 -7.48 -6.72 -5.92
CA SER A 91 -7.47 -5.25 -6.06
C SER A 91 -6.25 -4.64 -5.36
N PHE A 92 -5.75 -5.26 -4.29
CA PHE A 92 -4.58 -4.83 -3.56
C PHE A 92 -3.29 -5.22 -4.31
N LYS A 93 -2.63 -4.23 -4.92
CA LYS A 93 -1.52 -4.48 -5.85
C LYS A 93 -0.14 -4.37 -5.16
N PRO A 94 0.64 -5.46 -5.03
CA PRO A 94 1.89 -5.45 -4.27
C PRO A 94 3.11 -4.90 -5.02
N HIS A 95 2.94 -4.44 -6.26
CA HIS A 95 4.05 -4.16 -7.18
C HIS A 95 4.99 -3.04 -6.73
N LEU A 96 4.53 -2.14 -5.85
CA LEU A 96 5.36 -1.07 -5.29
C LEU A 96 5.94 -1.39 -3.92
N MET A 97 5.58 -2.53 -3.29
CA MET A 97 6.00 -2.82 -1.92
C MET A 97 7.53 -2.81 -1.76
N ASP A 98 8.28 -3.48 -2.64
CA ASP A 98 9.75 -3.51 -2.55
C ASP A 98 10.38 -2.13 -2.80
N VAL A 99 9.82 -1.37 -3.74
CA VAL A 99 10.29 -0.03 -4.12
C VAL A 99 10.12 0.93 -2.94
N ILE A 100 8.91 0.98 -2.36
CA ILE A 100 8.57 1.84 -1.22
C ILE A 100 9.35 1.44 0.02
N HIS A 101 9.47 0.15 0.30
CA HIS A 101 10.28 -0.34 1.42
C HIS A 101 11.75 0.10 1.27
N THR A 102 12.34 -0.12 0.09
CA THR A 102 13.73 0.25 -0.22
C THR A 102 13.94 1.75 -0.06
N TRP A 103 12.99 2.56 -0.53
CA TRP A 103 13.00 4.01 -0.39
C TRP A 103 12.93 4.45 1.08
N CYS A 104 12.00 3.91 1.87
CA CYS A 104 11.88 4.22 3.30
C CYS A 104 13.12 3.81 4.11
N CYS A 105 13.87 2.81 3.65
CA CYS A 105 15.16 2.42 4.21
C CYS A 105 16.33 3.34 3.81
N GLY A 106 16.08 4.40 3.03
CA GLY A 106 17.04 5.48 2.75
C GLY A 106 17.79 5.36 1.43
N SER A 107 17.36 4.48 0.52
CA SER A 107 17.90 4.44 -0.85
C SER A 107 17.60 5.73 -1.62
N SER A 108 18.43 6.02 -2.62
CA SER A 108 18.24 7.18 -3.50
C SER A 108 17.18 6.94 -4.57
N PHE A 109 16.66 8.03 -5.15
CA PHE A 109 15.59 7.94 -6.13
C PHE A 109 16.07 7.20 -7.38
N ALA A 110 17.31 7.47 -7.78
CA ALA A 110 17.95 6.81 -8.91
C ALA A 110 18.10 5.28 -8.72
N GLU A 111 18.29 4.80 -7.48
CA GLU A 111 18.40 3.36 -7.19
C GLU A 111 17.04 2.67 -7.25
N ILE A 112 15.99 3.30 -6.73
CA ILE A 112 14.65 2.71 -6.74
C ILE A 112 14.03 2.69 -8.15
N LEU A 113 14.36 3.67 -9.01
CA LEU A 113 13.93 3.68 -10.40
C LEU A 113 14.53 2.56 -11.24
N GLN A 114 15.67 2.01 -10.84
CA GLN A 114 16.26 0.85 -11.52
C GLN A 114 15.55 -0.46 -11.14
N LYS A 115 14.74 -0.46 -10.07
CA LYS A 115 14.03 -1.64 -9.56
C LYS A 115 12.62 -1.80 -10.11
N THR A 116 12.08 -0.79 -10.79
CA THR A 116 10.69 -0.82 -11.27
C THR A 116 10.54 -0.16 -12.63
N ASP A 117 9.58 -0.64 -13.41
CA ASP A 117 9.13 -0.04 -14.66
C ASP A 117 8.03 1.02 -14.45
N VAL A 118 7.61 1.25 -13.20
CA VAL A 118 6.59 2.24 -12.85
C VAL A 118 7.11 3.66 -13.05
N PHE A 119 6.27 4.52 -13.62
CA PHE A 119 6.62 5.91 -13.92
C PHE A 119 6.99 6.71 -12.66
N GLU A 120 8.07 7.49 -12.72
CA GLU A 120 8.65 8.27 -11.62
C GLU A 120 7.63 9.15 -10.86
N GLY A 121 6.73 9.78 -11.63
CA GLY A 121 5.68 10.63 -11.10
C GLY A 121 4.64 9.89 -10.26
N ARG A 122 4.44 8.59 -10.50
CA ARG A 122 3.55 7.75 -9.69
C ARG A 122 4.18 7.42 -8.34
N ILE A 123 5.46 7.04 -8.34
CA ILE A 123 6.22 6.75 -7.11
C ILE A 123 6.19 7.98 -6.18
N SER A 124 6.46 9.17 -6.73
CA SER A 124 6.45 10.43 -5.98
C SER A 124 5.06 10.81 -5.39
N VAL A 125 3.97 10.51 -6.11
CA VAL A 125 2.58 10.80 -5.68
C VAL A 125 2.12 9.83 -4.61
N THR A 126 2.46 8.55 -4.79
CA THR A 126 2.22 7.48 -3.83
C THR A 126 2.95 7.77 -2.52
N ASP A 127 4.23 8.19 -2.57
CA ASP A 127 5.00 8.64 -1.40
C ASP A 127 4.37 9.83 -0.67
N CYS A 128 3.95 10.87 -1.40
CA CYS A 128 3.33 12.06 -0.79
C CYS A 128 2.04 11.74 -0.04
N SER A 129 1.29 10.74 -0.52
CA SER A 129 0.07 10.29 0.11
C SER A 129 0.37 9.47 1.37
N PHE A 130 1.40 8.62 1.34
CA PHE A 130 1.81 7.81 2.51
C PHE A 130 2.42 8.62 3.64
N MET A 131 3.25 9.60 3.31
CA MET A 131 3.88 10.44 4.32
C MET A 131 2.86 11.30 5.08
N LEU A 132 1.72 11.65 4.44
CA LEU A 132 0.59 12.31 5.08
C LEU A 132 -0.22 11.38 5.99
N VAL A 133 -0.34 10.09 5.65
CA VAL A 133 -1.10 9.10 6.44
C VAL A 133 -0.31 8.59 7.64
N ILE A 134 0.99 8.32 7.47
CA ILE A 134 1.84 7.75 8.52
C ILE A 134 2.36 8.83 9.50
N GLY A 135 2.27 10.11 9.13
CA GLY A 135 2.77 11.20 9.98
C GLY A 135 4.29 11.18 10.18
N CYS A 136 5.02 10.35 9.42
CA CYS A 136 6.47 10.35 9.42
C CYS A 136 6.96 11.68 8.84
N GLY A 137 7.50 12.53 9.70
CA GLY A 137 8.26 13.73 9.33
C GLY A 137 9.60 13.41 8.68
N LEU A 138 9.63 12.47 7.73
CA LEU A 138 10.76 12.27 6.84
C LEU A 138 10.84 13.52 5.97
N SER A 139 11.84 14.36 6.23
CA SER A 139 12.17 15.51 5.39
C SER A 139 12.49 15.06 3.97
N ILE A 140 11.46 14.89 3.13
CA ILE A 140 11.58 14.91 1.66
C ILE A 140 11.65 16.37 1.21
N THR A 141 12.42 17.19 1.93
CA THR A 141 12.85 18.49 1.43
C THR A 141 14.31 18.28 1.05
N TYR A 142 14.56 18.12 -0.26
CA TYR A 142 15.89 18.24 -0.89
C TYR A 142 16.85 17.05 -0.81
N LYS A 143 16.40 15.82 -1.07
CA LYS A 143 17.35 14.71 -1.37
C LYS A 143 17.12 13.98 -2.70
N THR A 144 16.58 14.69 -3.67
CA THR A 144 16.81 14.44 -5.09
C THR A 144 16.88 15.82 -5.74
N ILE A 145 18.02 16.09 -6.39
CA ILE A 145 18.31 17.09 -7.43
C ILE A 145 17.23 18.17 -7.66
#